data_AF-A0A4R1HK85-F1
#
_entry.id   AF-A0A4R1HK85-F1
#
_cell.length_a   1.000
_cell.length_b   1.000
_cell.length_c   1.000
_cell.angle_alpha   90.00
_cell.angle_beta   90.00
_cell.angle_gamma   90.00
#
_symmetry.space_group_name_H-M   'P 1'
#
loop_
_entity.id
_entity.type
_entity.pdbx_description
1 polymer ?
#
loop_
_entity_poly.entity_id
_entity_poly.type
_entity_poly.pdbx_seq_one_letter_code
_entity_poly.pdbx_strand_id
1 'polypeptide(L)'
;MIGSSLLREGGVARHNGRVGGTSADVFRVLFVCTGNICRSPSAEILTRHLLRGRLGGREAARFDVRSAGVQAVVGSGIHPMARAQLAPWGLDDAHSAGFVARQLRGDVLAGVDLVLGATPRHRSAILEEFPHLLDRTFSLREFARLAAELPRETLPPDAVARGHSVVAGARGMRGRVPAPDDDDIPDPMGGPPEAHRLSTTLIFDALRTVLDVLAPRNPPAPPSGPPRRPLPPPQVRHPAQQFRGA
;
A
#
# COMPACT_ATOMS: atom_id res chain seq x y z
N MET A 1 -17.77 -77.16 10.54
CA MET A 1 -17.24 -76.96 11.91
C MET A 1 -16.66 -75.56 11.97
N ILE A 2 -17.19 -74.73 12.89
CA ILE A 2 -16.60 -73.54 13.58
C ILE A 2 -15.94 -72.46 12.69
N GLY A 3 -16.55 -71.29 12.50
CA GLY A 3 -16.52 -70.12 13.42
C GLY A 3 -15.42 -69.15 12.94
N SER A 4 -15.51 -67.82 12.87
CA SER A 4 -16.22 -66.83 13.68
C SER A 4 -16.24 -65.49 12.92
N SER A 5 -17.33 -64.76 13.17
CA SER A 5 -17.53 -63.31 13.05
C SER A 5 -16.30 -62.46 13.42
N LEU A 6 -16.05 -61.38 12.67
CA LEU A 6 -15.73 -60.07 13.26
C LEU A 6 -16.06 -58.92 12.31
N LEU A 7 -17.10 -58.18 12.69
CA LEU A 7 -17.45 -56.85 12.21
C LEU A 7 -16.29 -55.87 12.45
N ARG A 8 -16.05 -54.98 11.48
CA ARG A 8 -15.39 -53.70 11.74
C ARG A 8 -16.03 -52.60 10.91
N GLU A 9 -17.03 -51.97 11.50
CA GLU A 9 -17.37 -50.57 11.24
C GLU A 9 -16.19 -49.69 11.67
N GLY A 10 -15.90 -48.63 10.94
CA GLY A 10 -14.83 -47.72 11.33
C GLY A 10 -14.55 -46.58 10.36
N GLY A 11 -15.43 -45.58 10.37
CA GLY A 11 -15.00 -44.17 10.25
C GLY A 11 -14.61 -43.68 8.86
N VAL A 12 -15.59 -43.14 8.13
CA VAL A 12 -15.33 -42.10 7.13
C VAL A 12 -14.66 -40.94 7.84
N ALA A 13 -13.35 -40.80 7.66
CA ALA A 13 -12.59 -39.67 8.14
C ALA A 13 -13.11 -38.40 7.44
N ARG A 14 -13.97 -37.67 8.14
CA ARG A 14 -14.32 -36.30 7.82
C ARG A 14 -13.03 -35.49 7.83
N HIS A 15 -12.51 -35.20 6.64
CA HIS A 15 -11.45 -34.21 6.47
C HIS A 15 -12.06 -32.84 6.78
N ASN A 16 -12.05 -32.50 8.07
CA ASN A 16 -12.51 -31.22 8.57
C ASN A 16 -11.53 -30.16 8.08
N GLY A 17 -12.07 -29.18 7.36
CA GLY A 17 -11.32 -28.14 6.67
C GLY A 17 -10.30 -27.45 7.57
N ARG A 18 -9.03 -27.56 7.18
CA ARG A 18 -8.08 -26.48 7.42
C ARG A 18 -8.41 -25.41 6.40
N VAL A 19 -9.09 -24.35 6.85
CA VAL A 19 -9.14 -23.07 6.11
C VAL A 19 -7.70 -22.53 6.12
N GLY A 20 -6.90 -22.99 5.17
CA GLY A 20 -5.68 -22.29 4.80
C GLY A 20 -6.13 -21.01 4.12
N GLY A 21 -5.87 -19.85 4.75
CA GLY A 21 -6.06 -18.56 4.11
C GLY A 21 -5.34 -18.57 2.77
N THR A 22 -6.11 -18.49 1.69
CA THR A 22 -5.57 -18.42 0.33
C THR A 22 -4.84 -17.10 0.16
N SER A 23 -3.85 -17.06 -0.73
CA SER A 23 -3.15 -15.84 -1.15
C SER A 23 -4.06 -14.78 -1.80
N ALA A 24 -5.37 -14.95 -1.78
CA ALA A 24 -6.38 -14.11 -2.41
C ALA A 24 -6.74 -12.87 -1.55
N ASP A 25 -6.32 -12.82 -0.28
CA ASP A 25 -6.66 -11.74 0.65
C ASP A 25 -5.57 -10.68 0.83
N VAL A 26 -4.45 -10.81 0.11
CA VAL A 26 -3.30 -9.89 0.22
C VAL A 26 -2.87 -9.41 -1.15
N PHE A 27 -2.80 -8.09 -1.32
CA PHE A 27 -2.28 -7.43 -2.52
C PHE A 27 -0.79 -7.09 -2.34
N ARG A 28 0.07 -7.61 -3.22
CA ARG A 28 1.53 -7.51 -3.10
C ARG A 28 2.10 -6.45 -4.03
N VAL A 29 2.80 -5.47 -3.44
CA VAL A 29 3.44 -4.36 -4.17
C VAL A 29 4.95 -4.45 -3.99
N LEU A 30 5.70 -4.42 -5.09
CA LEU A 30 7.16 -4.39 -5.07
C LEU A 30 7.71 -3.12 -5.71
N PHE A 31 8.45 -2.32 -4.93
CA PHE A 31 9.20 -1.17 -5.45
C PHE A 31 10.62 -1.57 -5.86
N VAL A 32 11.11 -1.07 -6.99
CA VAL A 32 12.43 -1.42 -7.52
C VAL A 32 13.22 -0.17 -7.90
N CYS A 33 14.49 -0.12 -7.48
CA CYS A 33 15.46 0.86 -7.99
C CYS A 33 16.80 0.15 -8.27
N THR A 34 17.90 0.89 -8.43
CA THR A 34 19.22 0.27 -8.64
C THR A 34 19.72 -0.45 -7.38
N GLY A 35 20.11 0.32 -6.35
CA GLY A 35 20.82 -0.20 -5.18
C GLY A 35 19.94 -0.71 -4.03
N ASN A 36 18.62 -0.50 -4.06
CA ASN A 36 17.70 -0.73 -2.95
C ASN A 36 18.10 -0.06 -1.61
N ILE A 37 18.67 1.15 -1.68
CA ILE A 37 19.10 1.92 -0.49
C ILE A 37 18.54 3.35 -0.44
N CYS A 38 17.93 3.86 -1.52
CA CYS A 38 17.40 5.24 -1.59
C CYS A 38 15.91 5.25 -1.99
N ARG A 39 15.64 5.18 -3.30
CA ARG A 39 14.29 5.39 -3.86
C ARG A 39 13.29 4.30 -3.47
N SER A 40 13.62 3.03 -3.72
CA SER A 40 12.67 1.94 -3.44
C SER A 40 12.40 1.70 -1.94
N PRO A 41 13.38 1.83 -1.01
CA PRO A 41 13.10 1.80 0.42
C PRO A 41 12.21 2.96 0.90
N SER A 42 12.47 4.19 0.42
CA SER A 42 11.62 5.33 0.75
C SER A 42 10.17 5.10 0.28
N ALA A 43 9.97 4.56 -0.93
CA ALA A 43 8.64 4.24 -1.44
C ALA A 43 7.93 3.15 -0.62
N GLU A 44 8.63 2.08 -0.22
CA GLU A 44 8.10 1.02 0.64
C GLU A 44 7.61 1.58 1.98
N ILE A 45 8.47 2.33 2.67
CA ILE A 45 8.18 2.86 4.02
C ILE A 45 7.03 3.87 3.97
N LEU A 46 7.08 4.81 3.03
CA LEU A 46 6.02 5.81 2.86
C LEU A 46 4.68 5.16 2.51
N THR A 47 4.68 4.16 1.63
CA THR A 47 3.44 3.46 1.24
C THR A 47 2.82 2.74 2.44
N ARG A 48 3.61 2.00 3.23
CA ARG A 48 3.12 1.35 4.46
C ARG A 48 2.55 2.36 5.45
N HIS A 49 3.23 3.49 5.66
CA HIS A 49 2.74 4.56 6.54
C HIS A 49 1.42 5.15 6.05
N LEU A 50 1.34 5.51 4.76
CA LEU A 50 0.17 6.13 4.16
C LEU A 50 -1.03 5.18 4.12
N LEU A 51 -0.83 3.89 3.83
CA LEU A 51 -1.88 2.88 3.87
C LEU A 51 -2.49 2.75 5.27
N ARG A 52 -1.65 2.67 6.31
CA ARG A 52 -2.13 2.63 7.70
C ARG A 52 -2.97 3.85 8.06
N GLY A 53 -2.53 5.05 7.65
CA GLY A 53 -3.27 6.29 7.88
C GLY A 53 -4.58 6.41 7.08
N ARG A 54 -4.70 5.73 5.94
CA ARG A 54 -5.88 5.78 5.06
C ARG A 54 -6.93 4.72 5.37
N LEU A 55 -6.49 3.49 5.63
CA LEU A 55 -7.36 2.31 5.74
C LEU A 55 -7.48 1.78 7.18
N GLY A 56 -6.63 2.25 8.10
CA GLY A 56 -6.49 1.66 9.43
C GLY A 56 -5.69 0.35 9.40
N GLY A 57 -5.32 -0.16 10.58
CA GLY A 57 -4.36 -1.26 10.72
C GLY A 57 -4.79 -2.59 10.08
N ARG A 58 -6.09 -2.93 10.16
CA ARG A 58 -6.60 -4.21 9.64
C ARG A 58 -6.58 -4.27 8.12
N GLU A 59 -7.18 -3.28 7.45
CA GLU A 59 -7.22 -3.24 5.99
C GLU A 59 -5.83 -2.96 5.40
N ALA A 60 -5.02 -2.10 6.04
CA ALA A 60 -3.64 -1.88 5.61
C ALA A 60 -2.78 -3.16 5.67
N ALA A 61 -3.08 -4.10 6.57
CA ALA A 61 -2.36 -5.38 6.66
C ALA A 61 -2.63 -6.32 5.48
N ARG A 62 -3.65 -6.03 4.66
CA ARG A 62 -3.94 -6.74 3.40
C ARG A 62 -3.05 -6.27 2.24
N PHE A 63 -2.13 -5.33 2.49
CA PHE A 63 -1.12 -4.91 1.53
C PHE A 63 0.27 -5.37 1.98
N ASP A 64 0.87 -6.28 1.22
CA ASP A 64 2.26 -6.68 1.42
C ASP A 64 3.16 -5.82 0.52
N VAL A 65 3.70 -4.75 1.10
CA VAL A 65 4.54 -3.79 0.39
C VAL A 65 6.00 -4.10 0.67
N ARG A 66 6.82 -4.29 -0.37
CA ARG A 66 8.26 -4.58 -0.25
C ARG A 66 9.06 -3.78 -1.28
N SER A 67 10.38 -3.85 -1.20
CA SER A 67 11.28 -3.28 -2.18
C SER A 67 12.48 -4.18 -2.46
N ALA A 68 13.07 -4.00 -3.64
CA ALA A 68 14.29 -4.66 -4.08
C ALA A 68 15.12 -3.75 -5.01
N GLY A 69 16.28 -4.24 -5.44
CA GLY A 69 17.17 -3.54 -6.36
C GLY A 69 17.65 -4.43 -7.49
N VAL A 70 17.71 -3.89 -8.72
CA VAL A 70 18.28 -4.62 -9.88
C VAL A 70 19.78 -4.85 -9.73
N GLN A 71 20.46 -4.01 -8.96
CA GLN A 71 21.88 -4.12 -8.59
C GLN A 71 22.02 -3.74 -7.12
N ALA A 72 21.39 -4.51 -6.25
CA ALA A 72 21.21 -4.13 -4.85
C ALA A 72 22.52 -4.15 -4.07
N VAL A 73 22.66 -3.21 -3.14
CA VAL A 73 23.75 -3.21 -2.15
C VAL A 73 23.36 -4.13 -0.99
N VAL A 74 23.26 -5.43 -1.28
CA VAL A 74 22.71 -6.45 -0.37
C VAL A 74 23.30 -6.36 1.03
N GLY A 75 22.44 -6.41 2.05
CA GLY A 75 22.85 -6.33 3.46
C GLY A 75 22.97 -4.92 4.02
N SER A 76 22.94 -3.89 3.16
CA SER A 76 23.01 -2.49 3.60
C SER A 76 21.67 -1.99 4.13
N GLY A 77 21.72 -1.06 5.09
CA GLY A 77 20.56 -0.27 5.48
C GLY A 77 20.21 0.80 4.43
N ILE A 78 19.18 1.58 4.72
CA ILE A 78 18.82 2.76 3.91
C ILE A 78 19.96 3.77 3.97
N HIS A 79 20.28 4.37 2.82
CA HIS A 79 21.27 5.43 2.71
C HIS A 79 20.93 6.57 3.69
N PRO A 80 21.88 7.07 4.50
CA PRO A 80 21.58 8.03 5.58
C PRO A 80 20.84 9.29 5.11
N MET A 81 21.22 9.84 3.95
CA MET A 81 20.56 11.03 3.41
C MET A 81 19.12 10.76 2.95
N ALA A 82 18.82 9.56 2.43
CA ALA A 82 17.46 9.16 2.07
C ALA A 82 16.61 8.90 3.32
N ARG A 83 17.19 8.23 4.32
CA ARG A 83 16.58 8.02 5.64
C ARG A 83 16.21 9.35 6.31
N ALA A 84 17.10 10.35 6.28
CA ALA A 84 16.83 11.68 6.84
C ALA A 84 15.63 12.39 6.17
N GLN A 85 15.33 12.12 4.89
CA GLN A 85 14.16 12.71 4.25
C GLN A 85 12.83 12.13 4.75
N LEU A 86 12.85 11.05 5.54
CA LEU A 86 11.66 10.43 6.12
C LEU A 86 11.27 11.04 7.49
N ALA A 87 12.11 11.92 8.03
CA ALA A 87 11.90 12.59 9.32
C ALA A 87 10.58 13.39 9.43
N PRO A 88 10.07 14.07 8.37
CA PRO A 88 8.79 14.78 8.44
C PRO A 88 7.59 13.90 8.80
N TRP A 89 7.72 12.57 8.63
CA TRP A 89 6.70 11.59 8.99
C TRP A 89 7.07 10.77 10.25
N GLY A 90 8.19 11.06 10.92
CA GLY A 90 8.71 10.27 12.04
C GLY A 90 9.13 8.85 11.64
N LEU A 91 9.58 8.68 10.38
CA LEU A 91 9.90 7.37 9.79
C LEU A 91 11.42 7.15 9.62
N ASP A 92 12.23 8.11 10.04
CA ASP A 92 13.69 8.08 9.98
C ASP A 92 14.32 7.25 11.11
N ASP A 93 13.58 6.69 12.07
CA ASP A 93 14.17 5.87 13.15
C ASP A 93 13.74 4.40 13.12
N ALA A 94 12.91 3.96 14.07
CA ALA A 94 12.56 2.54 14.24
C ALA A 94 11.97 1.91 12.96
N HIS A 95 11.30 2.71 12.14
CA HIS A 95 10.73 2.29 10.86
C HIS A 95 11.77 2.02 9.77
N SER A 96 12.96 2.62 9.88
CA SER A 96 14.07 2.50 8.92
C SER A 96 15.23 1.63 9.43
N ALA A 97 15.37 1.48 10.75
CA ALA A 97 16.51 0.81 11.37
C ALA A 97 16.64 -0.69 11.04
N GLY A 98 15.52 -1.38 10.85
CA GLY A 98 15.50 -2.82 10.50
C GLY A 98 15.50 -3.10 9.00
N PHE A 99 15.57 -2.08 8.15
CA PHE A 99 15.56 -2.27 6.71
C PHE A 99 16.89 -2.86 6.23
N VAL A 100 16.80 -3.86 5.35
CA VAL A 100 17.97 -4.49 4.71
C VAL A 100 17.72 -4.57 3.22
N ALA A 101 18.64 -4.00 2.45
CA ALA A 101 18.63 -4.02 1.01
C ALA A 101 18.72 -5.46 0.48
N ARG A 102 17.92 -5.76 -0.54
CA ARG A 102 17.81 -7.08 -1.17
C ARG A 102 17.86 -7.00 -2.69
N GLN A 103 18.48 -8.01 -3.29
CA GLN A 103 18.54 -8.17 -4.73
C GLN A 103 17.16 -8.56 -5.29
N LEU A 104 16.82 -7.99 -6.44
CA LEU A 104 15.66 -8.43 -7.22
C LEU A 104 15.94 -9.86 -7.72
N ARG A 105 15.09 -10.79 -7.29
CA ARG A 105 15.16 -12.22 -7.64
C ARG A 105 13.74 -12.79 -7.71
N GLY A 106 13.62 -13.96 -8.34
CA GLY A 106 12.33 -14.62 -8.58
C GLY A 106 11.53 -14.91 -7.30
N ASP A 107 12.19 -15.16 -6.17
CA ASP A 107 11.55 -15.37 -4.87
C ASP A 107 10.85 -14.11 -4.33
N VAL A 108 11.45 -12.92 -4.53
CA VAL A 108 10.85 -11.64 -4.14
C VAL A 108 9.67 -11.28 -5.05
N LEU A 109 9.64 -11.81 -6.28
CA LEU A 109 8.58 -11.61 -7.27
C LEU A 109 7.43 -12.62 -7.17
N ALA A 110 7.58 -13.65 -6.34
CA ALA A 110 6.58 -14.70 -6.21
C ALA A 110 5.22 -14.13 -5.74
N GLY A 111 4.20 -14.27 -6.59
CA GLY A 111 2.85 -13.79 -6.31
C GLY A 111 2.71 -12.27 -6.24
N VAL A 112 3.64 -11.51 -6.84
CA VAL A 112 3.54 -10.04 -6.91
C VAL A 112 2.36 -9.61 -7.77
N ASP A 113 1.59 -8.62 -7.31
CA ASP A 113 0.42 -8.11 -8.03
C ASP A 113 0.74 -6.81 -8.77
N LEU A 114 1.73 -6.05 -8.28
CA LEU A 114 2.19 -4.80 -8.86
C LEU A 114 3.69 -4.59 -8.62
N VAL A 115 4.44 -4.30 -9.68
CA VAL A 115 5.87 -3.95 -9.64
C VAL A 115 6.06 -2.52 -10.14
N LEU A 116 6.73 -1.69 -9.34
CA LEU A 116 6.94 -0.27 -9.60
C LEU A 116 8.42 0.07 -9.59
N GLY A 117 8.98 0.28 -10.77
CA GLY A 117 10.35 0.80 -10.95
C GLY A 117 10.43 2.30 -10.65
N ALA A 118 11.54 2.77 -10.10
CA ALA A 118 11.74 4.20 -9.86
C ALA A 118 11.83 5.02 -11.16
N THR A 119 12.14 4.39 -12.29
CA THR A 119 12.21 5.00 -13.63
C THR A 119 11.73 3.99 -14.68
N PRO A 120 11.40 4.41 -15.92
CA PRO A 120 11.12 3.51 -17.04
C PRO A 120 12.30 2.57 -17.34
N ARG A 121 13.56 3.00 -17.12
CA ARG A 121 14.73 2.11 -17.27
C ARG A 121 14.69 0.93 -16.30
N HIS A 122 14.26 1.15 -15.05
CA HIS A 122 14.07 0.04 -14.10
C HIS A 122 12.97 -0.90 -14.57
N ARG A 123 11.86 -0.36 -15.07
CA ARG A 123 10.80 -1.18 -15.68
C ARG A 123 11.35 -2.02 -16.83
N SER A 124 12.12 -1.44 -17.75
CA SER A 124 12.73 -2.19 -18.86
C SER A 124 13.65 -3.29 -18.36
N ALA A 125 14.55 -3.00 -17.43
CA ALA A 125 15.46 -3.99 -16.86
C ALA A 125 14.71 -5.17 -16.18
N ILE A 126 13.63 -4.87 -15.44
CA ILE A 126 12.78 -5.91 -14.85
C ILE A 126 12.15 -6.79 -15.93
N LEU A 127 11.67 -6.20 -17.03
CA LEU A 127 10.98 -6.93 -18.09
C LEU A 127 11.92 -7.68 -19.04
N GLU A 128 13.17 -7.25 -19.16
CA GLU A 128 14.23 -7.99 -19.85
C GLU A 128 14.52 -9.32 -19.13
N GLU A 129 14.58 -9.31 -17.80
CA GLU A 129 14.82 -10.52 -17.00
C GLU A 129 13.55 -11.33 -16.71
N PHE A 130 12.41 -10.66 -16.51
CA PHE A 130 11.13 -11.26 -16.15
C PHE A 130 9.97 -10.85 -17.08
N PRO A 131 9.97 -11.29 -18.36
CA PRO A 131 8.97 -10.86 -19.35
C PRO A 131 7.51 -11.14 -18.96
N HIS A 132 7.27 -12.20 -18.19
CA HIS A 132 5.94 -12.61 -17.72
C HIS A 132 5.28 -11.58 -16.77
N LEU A 133 6.00 -10.53 -16.35
CA LEU A 133 5.48 -9.46 -15.51
C LEU A 133 5.00 -8.22 -16.28
N LEU A 134 4.98 -8.27 -17.61
CA LEU A 134 4.62 -7.16 -18.50
C LEU A 134 3.32 -6.44 -18.09
N ASP A 135 2.35 -7.22 -17.63
CA ASP A 135 0.98 -6.78 -17.36
C ASP A 135 0.82 -6.06 -16.02
N ARG A 136 1.85 -6.13 -15.16
CA ARG A 136 1.85 -5.58 -13.80
C ARG A 136 3.10 -4.78 -13.44
N THR A 137 3.95 -4.48 -14.41
CA THR A 137 5.19 -3.71 -14.20
C THR A 137 5.11 -2.34 -14.86
N PHE A 138 5.37 -1.30 -14.07
CA PHE A 138 5.32 0.11 -14.48
C PHE A 138 6.51 0.88 -13.88
N SER A 139 6.82 2.09 -14.36
CA SER A 139 7.50 3.05 -13.48
C SER A 139 6.49 3.66 -12.49
N LEU A 140 6.96 4.14 -11.33
CA LEU A 140 6.07 4.70 -10.30
C LEU A 140 5.27 5.91 -10.82
N ARG A 141 5.93 6.86 -11.51
CA ARG A 141 5.26 8.04 -12.07
C ARG A 141 4.36 7.70 -13.26
N GLU A 142 4.76 6.74 -14.11
CA GLU A 142 3.90 6.18 -15.17
C GLU A 142 2.61 5.62 -14.56
N PHE A 143 2.73 4.76 -13.54
CA PHE A 143 1.57 4.13 -12.91
C PHE A 143 0.66 5.16 -12.23
N ALA A 144 1.23 6.13 -11.52
CA ALA A 144 0.48 7.21 -10.90
C ALA A 144 -0.38 7.97 -11.91
N ARG A 145 0.22 8.36 -13.04
CA ARG A 145 -0.47 9.06 -14.13
C ARG A 145 -1.57 8.21 -14.76
N LEU A 146 -1.29 6.95 -15.09
CA LEU A 146 -2.28 6.06 -15.71
C LEU A 146 -3.44 5.72 -14.77
N ALA A 147 -3.16 5.51 -13.48
CA ALA A 147 -4.18 5.21 -12.47
C ALA A 147 -5.08 6.41 -12.18
N ALA A 148 -4.57 7.65 -12.30
CA ALA A 148 -5.34 8.87 -12.06
C ALA A 148 -6.53 9.02 -13.03
N GLU A 149 -6.44 8.45 -14.23
CA GLU A 149 -7.47 8.50 -15.27
C GLU A 149 -8.59 7.46 -15.10
N LEU A 150 -8.49 6.57 -14.09
CA LEU A 150 -9.48 5.53 -13.91
C LEU A 150 -10.77 6.07 -13.25
N PRO A 151 -11.96 5.69 -13.76
CA PRO A 151 -13.24 6.08 -13.17
C PRO A 151 -13.43 5.37 -11.82
N ARG A 152 -13.23 6.11 -10.73
CA ARG A 152 -13.08 5.59 -9.35
C ARG A 152 -14.33 4.88 -8.84
N GLU A 153 -15.49 5.32 -9.30
CA GLU A 153 -16.83 4.81 -9.02
C GLU A 153 -17.06 3.40 -9.58
N THR A 154 -16.29 2.99 -10.59
CA THR A 154 -16.38 1.64 -11.19
C THR A 154 -15.48 0.62 -10.48
N LEU A 155 -14.57 1.08 -9.63
CA LEU A 155 -13.61 0.21 -8.95
C LEU A 155 -14.27 -0.51 -7.76
N PRO A 156 -13.94 -1.80 -7.52
CA PRO A 156 -14.48 -2.56 -6.40
C PRO A 156 -14.28 -1.87 -5.04
N PRO A 157 -15.18 -2.02 -4.06
CA PRO A 157 -14.99 -1.46 -2.72
C PRO A 157 -13.94 -2.24 -1.91
N ASP A 158 -13.78 -3.54 -2.16
CA ASP A 158 -12.76 -4.36 -1.52
C ASP A 158 -11.35 -3.93 -1.96
N ALA A 159 -10.44 -3.72 -1.01
CA ALA A 159 -9.13 -3.13 -1.27
C ALA A 159 -8.23 -4.00 -2.18
N VAL A 160 -8.31 -5.32 -2.05
CA VAL A 160 -7.49 -6.24 -2.85
C VAL A 160 -8.05 -6.37 -4.26
N ALA A 161 -9.37 -6.59 -4.38
CA ALA A 161 -10.04 -6.61 -5.68
C ALA A 161 -9.84 -5.28 -6.44
N ARG A 162 -9.94 -4.15 -5.72
CA ARG A 162 -9.63 -2.81 -6.23
C ARG A 162 -8.20 -2.72 -6.75
N GLY A 163 -7.23 -3.23 -6.00
CA GLY A 163 -5.83 -3.29 -6.41
C GLY A 163 -5.66 -3.95 -7.78
N HIS A 164 -6.24 -5.14 -7.97
CA HIS A 164 -6.19 -5.84 -9.25
C HIS A 164 -6.89 -5.06 -10.38
N SER A 165 -8.07 -4.48 -10.13
CA SER A 165 -8.78 -3.65 -11.12
C SER A 165 -7.99 -2.41 -11.53
N VAL A 166 -7.28 -1.77 -10.59
CA VAL A 166 -6.44 -0.59 -10.89
C VAL A 166 -5.24 -0.99 -11.74
N VAL A 167 -4.58 -2.12 -11.46
CA VAL A 167 -3.46 -2.60 -12.30
C VAL A 167 -3.94 -2.90 -13.72
N ALA A 168 -5.04 -3.64 -13.86
CA ALA A 168 -5.63 -3.95 -15.16
C ALA A 168 -6.08 -2.68 -15.91
N GLY A 169 -6.71 -1.73 -15.21
CA GLY A 169 -7.13 -0.45 -15.76
C GLY A 169 -5.95 0.39 -16.24
N ALA A 170 -4.92 0.56 -15.40
CA ALA A 170 -3.72 1.33 -15.74
C ALA A 170 -3.02 0.75 -16.97
N ARG A 171 -2.94 -0.59 -17.10
CA ARG A 171 -2.45 -1.25 -18.32
C ARG A 171 -3.26 -0.83 -19.55
N GLY A 172 -4.59 -0.83 -19.45
CA GLY A 172 -5.50 -0.44 -20.54
C GLY A 172 -5.43 1.04 -20.93
N MET A 173 -4.87 1.89 -20.07
CA MET A 173 -4.65 3.32 -20.34
C MET A 173 -3.35 3.60 -21.11
N ARG A 174 -2.43 2.62 -21.21
CA ARG A 174 -1.22 2.77 -22.04
C ARG A 174 -1.61 3.06 -23.49
N GLY A 175 -0.96 4.07 -24.10
CA GLY A 175 -1.26 4.53 -25.46
C GLY A 175 -2.49 5.43 -25.59
N ARG A 176 -3.32 5.55 -24.55
CA ARG A 176 -4.44 6.51 -24.50
C ARG A 176 -4.08 7.79 -23.77
N VAL A 177 -3.27 7.66 -22.71
CA VAL A 177 -2.73 8.79 -21.96
C VAL A 177 -1.36 9.14 -22.55
N PRO A 178 -1.16 10.38 -23.03
CA PRO A 178 0.14 10.81 -23.52
C PRO A 178 1.23 10.56 -22.47
N ALA A 179 2.35 9.98 -22.90
CA ALA A 179 3.53 9.89 -22.05
C ALA A 179 4.18 11.29 -21.99
N PRO A 180 4.49 11.81 -20.80
CA PRO A 180 5.29 13.02 -20.68
C PRO A 180 6.72 12.74 -21.16
N ASP A 181 7.50 13.81 -21.34
CA ASP A 181 8.91 13.70 -21.67
C ASP A 181 9.71 12.95 -20.59
N ASP A 182 9.24 12.99 -19.33
CA ASP A 182 9.93 12.38 -18.19
C ASP A 182 8.98 11.80 -17.12
N ASP A 183 9.09 10.48 -16.91
CA ASP A 183 8.45 9.71 -15.83
C ASP A 183 9.50 9.17 -14.82
N ASP A 184 10.69 9.77 -14.76
CA ASP A 184 11.77 9.36 -13.86
C ASP A 184 11.60 9.93 -12.45
N ILE A 185 12.06 9.14 -11.48
CA ILE A 185 12.46 9.63 -10.17
C ILE A 185 13.99 9.68 -10.19
N PRO A 186 14.59 10.90 -10.25
CA PRO A 186 16.03 11.08 -10.35
C PRO A 186 16.79 10.30 -9.27
N ASP A 187 17.92 9.71 -9.65
CA ASP A 187 18.80 9.04 -8.71
C ASP A 187 19.53 10.07 -7.85
N PRO A 188 19.35 10.08 -6.52
CA PRO A 188 20.01 11.07 -5.68
C PRO A 188 21.46 10.72 -5.34
N MET A 189 21.92 9.50 -5.68
CA MET A 189 23.26 9.01 -5.31
C MET A 189 24.38 9.90 -5.87
N GLY A 190 25.34 10.25 -5.00
CA GLY A 190 26.45 11.16 -5.34
C GLY A 190 26.06 12.65 -5.41
N GLY A 191 24.78 12.97 -5.24
CA GLY A 191 24.26 14.34 -5.24
C GLY A 191 24.22 14.98 -3.85
N PRO A 192 23.89 16.28 -3.78
CA PRO A 192 23.72 17.00 -2.53
C PRO A 192 22.40 16.61 -1.82
N PRO A 193 22.17 17.02 -0.55
CA PRO A 193 20.94 16.76 0.20
C PRO A 193 19.64 17.09 -0.55
N GLU A 194 19.66 18.13 -1.38
CA GLU A 194 18.55 18.57 -2.21
C GLU A 194 18.11 17.51 -3.23
N ALA A 195 19.06 16.72 -3.76
CA ALA A 195 18.74 15.64 -4.70
C ALA A 195 17.94 14.53 -4.00
N HIS A 196 18.32 14.17 -2.76
CA HIS A 196 17.57 13.21 -1.95
C HIS A 196 16.17 13.74 -1.59
N ARG A 197 16.06 15.03 -1.27
CA ARG A 197 14.79 15.69 -1.00
C ARG A 197 13.87 15.64 -2.23
N LEU A 198 14.36 16.07 -3.39
CA LEU A 198 13.61 16.03 -4.64
C LEU A 198 13.11 14.62 -4.96
N SER A 199 14.01 13.63 -4.89
CA SER A 199 13.67 12.22 -5.12
C SER A 199 12.55 11.75 -4.19
N THR A 200 12.62 12.08 -2.90
CA THR A 200 11.61 11.71 -1.89
C THR A 200 10.28 12.43 -2.11
N THR A 201 10.31 13.72 -2.49
CA THR A 201 9.10 14.48 -2.83
C THR A 201 8.36 13.87 -4.02
N LEU A 202 9.07 13.56 -5.11
CA LEU A 202 8.47 12.94 -6.29
C LEU A 202 7.89 11.54 -5.99
N ILE A 203 8.56 10.76 -5.13
CA ILE A 203 8.01 9.50 -4.61
C ILE A 203 6.70 9.78 -3.87
N PHE A 204 6.71 10.70 -2.91
CA PHE A 204 5.54 11.00 -2.10
C PHE A 204 4.34 11.46 -2.93
N ASP A 205 4.56 12.36 -3.89
CA ASP A 205 3.50 12.88 -4.76
C ASP A 205 2.90 11.78 -5.64
N ALA A 206 3.75 10.94 -6.25
CA ALA A 206 3.28 9.79 -7.03
C ALA A 206 2.50 8.80 -6.15
N LEU A 207 2.99 8.50 -4.94
CA LEU A 207 2.30 7.63 -4.00
C LEU A 207 0.95 8.19 -3.56
N ARG A 208 0.83 9.51 -3.36
CA ARG A 208 -0.47 10.13 -3.04
C ARG A 208 -1.49 9.85 -4.15
N THR A 209 -1.13 10.12 -5.40
CA THR A 209 -1.99 9.87 -6.56
C THR A 209 -2.40 8.41 -6.65
N VAL A 210 -1.43 7.49 -6.53
CA VAL A 210 -1.68 6.05 -6.56
C VAL A 210 -2.63 5.62 -5.43
N LEU A 211 -2.37 6.06 -4.20
CA LEU A 211 -3.16 5.67 -3.04
C LEU A 211 -4.53 6.34 -2.99
N ASP A 212 -4.73 7.49 -3.63
CA ASP A 212 -6.08 8.07 -3.78
C ASP A 212 -6.99 7.14 -4.60
N VAL A 213 -6.43 6.35 -5.51
CA VAL A 213 -7.18 5.40 -6.35
C VAL A 213 -7.24 4.01 -5.72
N LEU A 214 -6.10 3.50 -5.23
CA LEU A 214 -5.99 2.15 -4.64
C LEU A 214 -6.62 2.04 -3.25
N ALA A 215 -6.51 3.08 -2.44
CA ALA A 215 -6.88 3.08 -1.03
C ALA A 215 -7.54 4.42 -0.66
N PRO A 216 -8.70 4.74 -1.27
CA PRO A 216 -9.40 5.97 -0.97
C PRO A 216 -9.72 6.03 0.52
N ARG A 217 -9.63 7.22 1.11
CA ARG A 217 -10.06 7.41 2.50
C ARG A 217 -11.55 7.08 2.57
N ASN A 218 -11.93 6.13 3.41
CA ASN A 218 -13.35 5.92 3.68
C ASN A 218 -13.92 7.22 4.29
N PRO A 219 -15.09 7.70 3.86
CA PRO A 219 -15.81 8.70 4.63
C PRO A 219 -16.04 8.12 6.05
N PRO A 220 -16.02 8.97 7.10
CA PRO A 220 -16.36 8.49 8.43
C PRO A 220 -17.73 7.80 8.37
N ALA A 221 -17.85 6.63 9.00
CA ALA A 221 -19.12 5.93 9.08
C ALA A 221 -20.20 6.92 9.59
N PRO A 222 -21.41 6.95 9.00
CA PRO A 222 -22.49 7.75 9.54
C PRO A 222 -22.68 7.37 11.02
N PRO A 223 -22.96 8.33 11.91
CA PRO A 223 -23.09 8.05 13.33
C PRO A 223 -24.11 6.93 13.51
N SER A 224 -23.68 5.82 14.10
CA SER A 224 -24.55 4.71 14.45
C SER A 224 -25.38 5.12 15.67
N GLY A 225 -26.49 5.80 15.42
CA GLY A 225 -27.44 6.21 16.43
C GLY A 225 -28.50 7.16 15.85
N PRO A 226 -29.73 7.13 16.36
CA PRO A 226 -30.73 8.13 16.00
C PRO A 226 -30.19 9.53 16.32
N PRO A 227 -30.57 10.57 15.55
CA PRO A 227 -30.16 11.94 15.82
C PRO A 227 -30.45 12.27 17.30
N ARG A 228 -29.43 12.71 18.04
CA ARG A 228 -29.61 13.12 19.44
C ARG A 228 -30.68 14.22 19.45
N ARG A 229 -31.80 13.94 20.13
CA ARG A 229 -32.85 14.93 20.35
C ARG A 229 -32.21 16.16 21.01
N PRO A 230 -32.46 17.39 20.53
CA PRO A 230 -31.92 18.59 21.15
C PRO A 230 -32.21 18.58 22.65
N LEU A 231 -31.20 18.89 23.48
CA LEU A 231 -31.44 19.08 24.90
C LEU A 231 -32.46 20.21 25.07
N PRO A 232 -33.48 20.04 25.94
CA PRO A 232 -34.37 21.14 26.26
C PRO A 232 -33.55 22.30 26.85
N PRO A 233 -33.93 23.56 26.56
CA PRO A 233 -33.24 24.72 27.10
C PRO A 233 -33.22 24.67 28.64
N PRO A 234 -32.15 25.15 29.28
CA PRO A 234 -32.04 25.14 30.73
C PRO A 234 -33.19 25.95 31.33
N GLN A 235 -33.92 25.35 32.28
CA GLN A 235 -34.98 26.05 32.99
C GLN A 235 -34.37 27.14 33.87
N VAL A 236 -34.60 28.39 33.48
CA VAL A 236 -34.26 29.57 34.28
C VAL A 236 -35.16 29.54 35.52
N ARG A 237 -34.58 29.21 36.68
CA ARG A 237 -35.27 29.42 37.95
C ARG A 237 -35.29 30.92 38.24
N HIS A 238 -36.45 31.54 38.09
CA HIS A 238 -36.67 32.90 38.57
C HIS A 238 -36.56 32.92 40.11
N PRO A 239 -35.72 33.80 40.69
CA PRO A 239 -35.73 34.00 42.13
C PRO A 239 -37.06 34.63 42.56
N ALA A 240 -37.67 34.06 43.59
CA ALA A 240 -38.88 34.57 44.21
C ALA A 240 -38.65 36.01 44.69
N GLN A 241 -39.48 36.94 44.24
CA GLN A 241 -39.54 38.30 44.76
C GLN A 241 -39.95 38.24 46.24
N GLN A 242 -38.99 38.48 47.13
CA GLN A 242 -39.27 38.76 48.54
C GLN A 242 -39.72 40.21 48.69
N PHE A 243 -40.91 40.34 49.27
CA PHE A 243 -41.51 41.55 49.83
C PHE A 243 -40.55 42.38 50.71
N ARG A 244 -40.57 43.71 50.50
CA ARG A 244 -40.51 44.79 51.51
C ARG A 244 -41.27 45.97 50.89
N GLY A 245 -42.25 46.66 51.49
CA GLY A 245 -42.51 46.90 52.91
C GLY A 245 -42.00 48.28 53.30
N ALA A 246 -42.74 49.34 52.98
CA ALA A 246 -42.87 50.63 53.69
C ALA A 246 -43.82 51.55 52.88
#